data_AF-A0AAU2XFQ9-F1
#
_entry.id   AF-A0AAU2XFQ9-F1
#
_cell.length_a   1.000
_cell.length_b   1.000
_cell.length_c   1.000
_cell.angle_alpha   90.00
_cell.angle_beta   90.00
_cell.angle_gamma   90.00
#
_symmetry.space_group_name_H-M   'P 1'
#
loop_
_entity.id
_entity.type
_entity.pdbx_description
1 polymer ?
#
loop_
_entity_poly.entity_id
_entity_poly.type
_entity_poly.pdbx_seq_one_letter_code
_entity_poly.pdbx_strand_id
1 'polypeptide(L)'
;MFAAVLGGLVLSGCAGDSNWAQLENSPQPAASSDAPGLPRQRGESPDSGDSQDNTTKDVRTLLAEASAARADVPAFRFTGAGVDEDGKNIRSEGCFRMSDDATRVSGRLGGHTTDVVSIDGFEYLRAGVQAWLEATGRDSADAAAVFQRMLAGGKWVKGKFADDDNTFSSLVDSAPGAVTKGAPTTFKGSQTVPLVKTNAEGVEQTYYVLAQGVPLVVGRSTSKPGTALRTETVYEKAGACAVSAPPPDMVVDAEEVDRQLETVAG
;
A
#
# COMPACT_ATOMS: atom_id res chain seq x y z
N MET A 1 -42.41 33.63 -16.00
CA MET A 1 -42.71 32.28 -16.52
C MET A 1 -41.38 31.70 -17.00
N PHE A 2 -40.75 30.66 -16.48
CA PHE A 2 -41.03 29.66 -15.43
C PHE A 2 -39.79 29.55 -14.52
N ALA A 3 -40.00 29.05 -13.32
CA ALA A 3 -39.03 28.81 -12.26
C ALA A 3 -38.69 27.30 -12.09
N ALA A 4 -37.76 27.03 -11.16
CA ALA A 4 -37.37 25.76 -10.51
C ALA A 4 -36.20 24.99 -11.16
N VAL A 5 -34.98 24.96 -10.58
CA VAL A 5 -34.48 24.36 -9.31
C VAL A 5 -34.29 22.85 -9.42
N LEU A 6 -33.02 22.42 -9.25
CA LEU A 6 -32.52 21.23 -8.53
C LEU A 6 -30.99 21.39 -8.56
N GLY A 7 -30.31 21.69 -7.46
CA GLY A 7 -30.09 20.76 -6.36
C GLY A 7 -28.61 20.39 -6.38
N GLY A 8 -27.75 21.34 -6.00
CA GLY A 8 -26.30 21.17 -5.97
C GLY A 8 -25.93 20.06 -5.02
N LEU A 9 -25.34 18.99 -5.56
CA LEU A 9 -24.71 17.95 -4.78
C LEU A 9 -23.63 18.59 -3.91
N VAL A 10 -23.75 18.37 -2.61
CA VAL A 10 -22.67 18.49 -1.65
C VAL A 10 -21.61 17.45 -2.07
N LEU A 11 -20.56 17.91 -2.74
CA LEU A 11 -19.32 17.16 -2.83
C LEU A 11 -18.77 17.09 -1.40
N SER A 12 -19.04 15.99 -0.71
CA SER A 12 -18.32 15.64 0.50
C SER A 12 -16.85 15.48 0.12
N GLY A 13 -16.08 16.54 0.33
CA GLY A 13 -14.64 16.56 0.15
C GLY A 13 -13.99 15.55 1.09
N CYS A 14 -13.14 14.70 0.54
CA CYS A 14 -12.00 14.18 1.28
C CYS A 14 -10.81 15.02 0.83
N ALA A 15 -10.75 16.25 1.32
CA ALA A 15 -9.56 17.09 1.29
C ALA A 15 -9.33 17.58 2.73
N GLY A 16 -8.13 17.31 3.24
CA GLY A 16 -7.62 17.91 4.46
C GLY A 16 -8.04 17.21 5.75
N ASP A 17 -7.06 16.95 6.60
CA ASP A 17 -7.21 16.54 8.00
C ASP A 17 -7.29 15.02 8.24
N SER A 18 -6.19 14.33 7.94
CA SER A 18 -5.83 13.13 8.70
C SER A 18 -5.76 13.51 10.18
N ASN A 19 -6.68 13.00 11.00
CA ASN A 19 -6.72 13.23 12.44
C ASN A 19 -5.61 12.42 13.15
N TRP A 20 -4.36 12.89 13.03
CA TRP A 20 -3.16 12.20 13.50
C TRP A 20 -3.14 11.90 15.01
N ALA A 21 -3.81 12.72 15.82
CA ALA A 21 -3.88 12.54 17.28
C ALA A 21 -4.60 11.23 17.70
N GLN A 22 -5.43 10.65 16.83
CA GLN A 22 -6.10 9.36 17.09
C GLN A 22 -5.18 8.16 16.85
N LEU A 23 -4.18 8.28 15.98
CA LEU A 23 -3.18 7.23 15.71
C LEU A 23 -2.04 7.21 16.74
N GLU A 24 -1.70 8.36 17.32
CA GLU A 24 -0.66 8.51 18.35
C GLU A 24 -1.05 7.87 19.69
N ASN A 25 -2.36 7.78 19.98
CA ASN A 25 -2.89 7.18 21.21
C ASN A 25 -3.51 5.79 20.99
N SER A 26 -3.42 5.23 19.78
CA SER A 26 -3.88 3.87 19.52
C SER A 26 -2.86 2.89 20.12
N PRO A 27 -3.25 2.02 21.07
CA PRO A 27 -2.33 1.10 21.70
C PRO A 27 -1.61 0.26 20.65
N GLN A 28 -0.31 0.05 20.87
CA GLN A 28 0.50 -0.94 20.19
C GLN A 28 -0.31 -2.25 20.11
N PRO A 29 -0.47 -2.90 18.94
CA PRO A 29 -1.00 -4.24 18.94
C PRO A 29 0.03 -5.12 19.64
N ALA A 30 -0.24 -5.42 20.92
CA ALA A 30 0.31 -6.60 21.54
C ALA A 30 -0.05 -7.80 20.65
N ALA A 31 0.81 -8.81 20.61
CA ALA A 31 0.42 -10.12 20.12
C ALA A 31 -0.72 -10.65 21.00
N SER A 32 -1.96 -10.31 20.66
CA SER A 32 -3.16 -10.65 21.43
C SER A 32 -4.40 -10.45 20.57
N SER A 33 -5.31 -11.39 20.72
CA SER A 33 -6.40 -11.82 19.84
C SER A 33 -7.58 -10.88 19.65
N ASP A 34 -7.53 -9.64 20.13
CA ASP A 34 -8.74 -8.80 20.26
C ASP A 34 -8.49 -7.36 19.82
N ALA A 35 -8.35 -7.15 18.50
CA ALA A 35 -8.52 -5.84 17.90
C ALA A 35 -10.03 -5.60 17.62
N PRO A 36 -10.56 -4.37 17.80
CA PRO A 36 -11.91 -4.03 17.39
C PRO A 36 -12.08 -4.40 15.92
N GLY A 37 -13.00 -5.32 15.64
CA GLY A 37 -13.21 -5.84 14.30
C GLY A 37 -13.47 -4.71 13.31
N LEU A 38 -12.98 -4.91 12.07
CA LEU A 38 -13.39 -4.13 10.91
C LEU A 38 -14.92 -3.96 10.95
N PRO A 39 -15.48 -2.81 10.51
CA PRO A 39 -16.91 -2.74 10.27
C PRO A 39 -17.29 -3.94 9.42
N ARG A 40 -18.15 -4.81 9.97
CA ARG A 40 -18.78 -5.90 9.21
C ARG A 40 -19.21 -5.27 7.89
N GLN A 41 -18.75 -5.81 6.77
CA GLN A 41 -19.41 -5.55 5.50
C GLN A 41 -20.86 -5.91 5.73
N ARG A 42 -21.69 -4.88 5.95
CA ARG A 42 -23.11 -5.03 6.16
C ARG A 42 -23.60 -5.43 4.79
N GLY A 43 -23.82 -6.73 4.65
CA GLY A 43 -24.06 -7.37 3.37
C GLY A 43 -25.12 -6.60 2.59
N GLU A 44 -24.81 -6.37 1.32
CA GLU A 44 -25.74 -6.87 0.34
C GLU A 44 -25.90 -8.36 0.65
N SER A 45 -27.05 -8.72 1.25
CA SER A 45 -27.46 -10.11 1.35
C SER A 45 -27.33 -10.72 -0.03
N PRO A 46 -26.58 -11.81 -0.22
CA PRO A 46 -26.73 -12.57 -1.45
C PRO A 46 -28.16 -13.11 -1.41
N ASP A 47 -28.96 -12.67 -2.38
CA ASP A 47 -30.08 -13.49 -2.83
C ASP A 47 -29.56 -14.93 -2.99
N SER A 48 -30.33 -15.87 -2.46
CA SER A 48 -30.02 -17.28 -2.31
C SER A 48 -29.67 -17.99 -3.63
N GLY A 49 -28.42 -17.86 -4.06
CA GLY A 49 -27.77 -18.63 -5.11
C GLY A 49 -26.34 -18.92 -4.67
N ASP A 50 -25.96 -20.20 -4.71
CA ASP A 50 -24.68 -20.77 -4.30
C ASP A 50 -23.52 -19.75 -4.16
N SER A 51 -23.23 -19.34 -2.92
CA SER A 51 -22.02 -18.57 -2.66
C SER A 51 -20.83 -19.48 -2.96
N GLN A 52 -20.09 -19.17 -4.01
CA GLN A 52 -18.94 -19.95 -4.48
C GLN A 52 -17.96 -20.22 -3.34
N ASP A 53 -17.70 -21.48 -3.02
CA ASP A 53 -16.69 -21.87 -2.02
C ASP A 53 -15.30 -21.91 -2.65
N ASN A 54 -14.36 -21.16 -2.07
CA ASN A 54 -12.97 -21.09 -2.52
C ASN A 54 -12.05 -22.02 -1.73
N THR A 55 -12.52 -22.61 -0.63
CA THR A 55 -11.69 -23.43 0.27
C THR A 55 -11.28 -24.77 -0.33
N THR A 56 -12.07 -25.29 -1.27
CA THR A 56 -11.84 -26.58 -1.94
C THR A 56 -11.09 -26.48 -3.27
N LYS A 57 -10.95 -25.26 -3.83
CA LYS A 57 -10.23 -25.03 -5.09
C LYS A 57 -8.75 -25.38 -5.00
N ASP A 58 -8.17 -25.91 -6.06
CA ASP A 58 -6.71 -26.05 -6.14
C ASP A 58 -6.03 -24.67 -6.23
N VAL A 59 -4.75 -24.61 -5.90
CA VAL A 59 -3.99 -23.35 -5.82
C VAL A 59 -3.93 -22.62 -7.16
N ARG A 60 -3.83 -23.34 -8.28
CA ARG A 60 -3.72 -22.73 -9.61
C ARG A 60 -5.03 -22.06 -10.01
N THR A 61 -6.14 -22.75 -9.80
CA THR A 61 -7.47 -22.19 -10.05
C THR A 61 -7.74 -20.98 -9.15
N LEU A 62 -7.43 -21.08 -7.86
CA LEU A 62 -7.64 -19.98 -6.92
C LEU A 62 -6.80 -18.73 -7.27
N LEU A 63 -5.53 -18.92 -7.66
CA LEU A 63 -4.67 -17.82 -8.13
C LEU A 63 -5.21 -17.15 -9.40
N ALA A 64 -5.59 -17.95 -10.39
CA ALA A 64 -6.11 -17.44 -11.65
C ALA A 64 -7.41 -16.65 -11.46
N GLU A 65 -8.33 -17.16 -10.65
CA GLU A 65 -9.57 -16.45 -10.36
C GLU A 65 -9.34 -15.22 -9.48
N ALA A 66 -8.41 -15.26 -8.51
CA ALA A 66 -8.08 -14.09 -7.70
C ALA A 66 -7.45 -12.97 -8.53
N SER A 67 -6.63 -13.34 -9.51
CA SER A 67 -6.11 -12.43 -10.53
C SER A 67 -7.23 -11.80 -11.34
N ALA A 68 -8.14 -12.62 -11.90
CA ALA A 68 -9.25 -12.13 -12.70
C ALA A 68 -10.18 -11.20 -11.91
N ALA A 69 -10.49 -11.56 -10.67
CA ALA A 69 -11.35 -10.77 -9.78
C ALA A 69 -10.82 -9.35 -9.49
N ARG A 70 -9.51 -9.12 -9.65
CA ARG A 70 -8.89 -7.80 -9.51
C ARG A 70 -9.31 -6.85 -10.64
N ALA A 71 -9.50 -7.37 -11.86
CA ALA A 71 -9.80 -6.56 -13.03
C ALA A 71 -11.12 -5.78 -12.89
N ASP A 72 -12.07 -6.31 -12.11
CA ASP A 72 -13.38 -5.71 -11.88
C ASP A 72 -13.39 -4.70 -10.72
N VAL A 73 -12.26 -4.48 -10.04
CA VAL A 73 -12.17 -3.52 -8.93
C VAL A 73 -11.55 -2.20 -9.42
N PRO A 74 -12.27 -1.07 -9.42
CA PRO A 74 -11.74 0.20 -9.92
C PRO A 74 -10.54 0.72 -9.12
N ALA A 75 -10.61 0.54 -7.79
CA ALA A 75 -9.55 0.93 -6.89
C ALA A 75 -9.55 0.07 -5.62
N PHE A 76 -8.38 -0.05 -5.02
CA PHE A 76 -8.20 -0.57 -3.67
C PHE A 76 -7.72 0.54 -2.75
N ARG A 77 -8.19 0.53 -1.50
CA ARG A 77 -7.51 1.17 -0.38
C ARG A 77 -6.72 0.14 0.38
N PHE A 78 -5.66 0.59 1.03
CA PHE A 78 -4.90 -0.29 1.89
C PHE A 78 -4.37 0.42 3.12
N THR A 79 -4.14 -0.36 4.16
CA THR A 79 -3.40 0.03 5.37
C THR A 79 -2.40 -1.05 5.70
N GLY A 80 -1.16 -0.65 5.96
CA GLY A 80 -0.07 -1.54 6.34
C GLY A 80 0.58 -1.12 7.65
N ALA A 81 1.09 -2.11 8.38
CA ALA A 81 1.88 -1.89 9.58
C ALA A 81 2.88 -3.03 9.76
N GLY A 82 4.00 -2.75 10.42
CA GLY A 82 4.99 -3.77 10.70
C GLY A 82 6.33 -3.22 11.14
N VAL A 83 7.34 -4.05 10.97
CA VAL A 83 8.75 -3.77 11.18
C VAL A 83 9.55 -4.31 9.98
N ASP A 84 10.55 -3.56 9.54
CA ASP A 84 11.49 -4.00 8.50
C ASP A 84 12.60 -4.91 9.05
N GLU A 85 13.56 -5.29 8.20
CA GLU A 85 14.71 -6.11 8.59
C GLU A 85 15.62 -5.42 9.63
N ASP A 86 15.69 -4.09 9.62
CA ASP A 86 16.46 -3.27 10.56
C ASP A 86 15.70 -3.02 11.88
N GLY A 87 14.46 -3.52 12.00
CA GLY A 87 13.60 -3.32 13.16
C GLY A 87 12.93 -1.95 13.21
N LYS A 88 12.98 -1.16 12.14
CA LYS A 88 12.27 0.12 12.05
C LYS A 88 10.78 -0.14 11.84
N ASN A 89 9.96 0.61 12.58
CA ASN A 89 8.52 0.55 12.42
C ASN A 89 8.11 1.09 11.05
N ILE A 90 7.24 0.34 10.38
CA ILE A 90 6.56 0.72 9.15
C ILE A 90 5.08 0.95 9.49
N ARG A 91 4.55 2.06 9.01
CA ARG A 91 3.11 2.26 8.84
C ARG A 91 2.85 2.85 7.47
N SER A 92 1.84 2.36 6.78
CA SER A 92 1.46 2.90 5.48
C SER A 92 -0.05 2.89 5.33
N GLU A 93 -0.55 3.82 4.56
CA GLU A 93 -1.90 3.81 4.04
C GLU A 93 -1.85 4.31 2.61
N GLY A 94 -2.82 3.93 1.81
CA GLY A 94 -2.82 4.39 0.45
C GLY A 94 -3.95 3.83 -0.37
N CYS A 95 -3.80 4.04 -1.67
CA CYS A 95 -4.71 3.50 -2.65
C CYS A 95 -4.00 3.11 -3.93
N PHE A 96 -4.63 2.18 -4.64
CA PHE A 96 -4.26 1.74 -5.97
C PHE A 96 -5.45 1.99 -6.89
N ARG A 97 -5.24 2.72 -7.97
CA ARG A 97 -6.21 2.85 -9.07
C ARG A 97 -5.83 1.85 -10.15
N MET A 98 -6.75 0.95 -10.45
CA MET A 98 -6.48 -0.22 -11.29
C MET A 98 -6.45 0.11 -12.79
N SER A 99 -7.17 1.15 -13.23
CA SER A 99 -7.34 1.49 -14.65
C SER A 99 -6.08 1.97 -15.34
N ASP A 100 -5.16 2.56 -14.59
CA ASP A 100 -3.94 3.21 -15.08
C ASP A 100 -2.74 2.98 -14.16
N ASP A 101 -2.85 1.97 -13.28
CA ASP A 101 -1.83 1.57 -12.33
C ASP A 101 -1.27 2.71 -11.47
N ALA A 102 -2.12 3.72 -11.21
CA ALA A 102 -1.72 4.88 -10.42
C ALA A 102 -1.86 4.59 -8.93
N THR A 103 -0.84 4.94 -8.14
CA THR A 103 -0.78 4.67 -6.71
C THR A 103 -0.52 5.94 -5.92
N ARG A 104 -1.05 5.97 -4.69
CA ARG A 104 -0.64 6.95 -3.69
C ARG A 104 -0.48 6.24 -2.37
N VAL A 105 0.69 6.41 -1.76
CA VAL A 105 1.05 5.82 -0.48
C VAL A 105 1.53 6.93 0.43
N SER A 106 0.99 7.00 1.63
CA SER A 106 1.46 7.86 2.70
C SER A 106 1.82 6.99 3.90
N GLY A 107 2.90 7.29 4.59
CA GLY A 107 3.38 6.41 5.64
C GLY A 107 4.43 6.99 6.56
N ARG A 108 4.92 6.12 7.44
CA ARG A 108 6.09 6.34 8.27
C ARG A 108 7.04 5.16 8.16
N LEU A 109 8.32 5.45 8.00
CA LEU A 109 9.43 4.51 8.10
C LEU A 109 10.42 5.02 9.14
N GLY A 110 10.65 4.26 10.20
CA GLY A 110 11.61 4.65 11.25
C GLY A 110 11.25 5.97 11.96
N GLY A 111 9.97 6.36 11.97
CA GLY A 111 9.50 7.62 12.54
C GLY A 111 9.47 8.80 11.56
N HIS A 112 10.01 8.64 10.35
CA HIS A 112 9.98 9.66 9.31
C HIS A 112 8.75 9.53 8.44
N THR A 113 8.09 10.63 8.12
CA THR A 113 6.93 10.64 7.21
C THR A 113 7.41 10.57 5.77
N THR A 114 6.75 9.71 4.99
CA THR A 114 6.99 9.53 3.56
C THR A 114 5.66 9.58 2.80
N ASP A 115 5.68 10.20 1.63
CA ASP A 115 4.61 10.11 0.65
C ASP A 115 5.19 9.68 -0.69
N VAL A 116 4.50 8.79 -1.37
CA VAL A 116 4.82 8.30 -2.70
C VAL A 116 3.58 8.42 -3.58
N VAL A 117 3.77 8.93 -4.80
CA VAL A 117 2.75 8.89 -5.85
C VAL A 117 3.41 8.24 -7.06
N SER A 118 2.82 7.17 -7.58
CA SER A 118 3.28 6.55 -8.83
C SER A 118 2.21 6.75 -9.89
N ILE A 119 2.54 7.41 -11.00
CA ILE A 119 1.61 7.73 -12.10
C ILE A 119 2.40 7.98 -13.40
N ASP A 120 1.88 7.51 -14.52
CA ASP A 120 2.47 7.69 -15.86
C ASP A 120 3.94 7.20 -15.96
N GLY A 121 4.28 6.12 -15.25
CA GLY A 121 5.64 5.54 -15.25
C GLY A 121 6.69 6.39 -14.53
N PHE A 122 6.25 7.33 -13.70
CA PHE A 122 7.09 8.10 -12.78
C PHE A 122 6.63 7.90 -11.35
N GLU A 123 7.59 8.03 -10.45
CA GLU A 123 7.34 8.08 -9.03
C GLU A 123 7.74 9.45 -8.50
N TYR A 124 6.91 9.97 -7.60
CA TYR A 124 7.10 11.22 -6.90
C TYR A 124 7.20 10.90 -5.42
N LEU A 125 8.37 11.13 -4.83
CA LEU A 125 8.61 10.88 -3.42
C LEU A 125 8.73 12.20 -2.66
N ARG A 126 8.07 12.28 -1.52
CA ARG A 126 8.24 13.38 -0.58
C ARG A 126 8.55 12.79 0.79
N ALA A 127 9.65 13.24 1.36
CA ALA A 127 10.09 12.80 2.68
C ALA A 127 10.86 13.93 3.37
N GLY A 128 11.02 13.81 4.69
CA GLY A 128 11.87 14.71 5.46
C GLY A 128 13.35 14.53 5.11
N VAL A 129 14.16 15.55 5.39
CA VAL A 129 15.61 15.55 5.09
C VAL A 129 16.30 14.33 5.68
N GLN A 130 15.99 13.95 6.93
CA GLN A 130 16.59 12.78 7.56
C GLN A 130 16.28 11.47 6.82
N ALA A 131 15.05 11.29 6.34
CA ALA A 131 14.70 10.12 5.53
C ALA A 131 15.52 10.05 4.23
N TRP A 132 15.79 11.19 3.59
CA TRP A 132 16.63 11.25 2.39
C TRP A 132 18.10 10.97 2.67
N LEU A 133 18.64 11.48 3.78
CA LEU A 133 20.01 11.18 4.21
C LEU A 133 20.18 9.68 4.48
N GLU A 134 19.24 9.08 5.20
CA GLU A 134 19.21 7.63 5.46
C GLU A 134 19.09 6.83 4.16
N ALA A 135 18.15 7.19 3.27
CA ALA A 135 17.91 6.47 2.03
C ALA A 135 19.10 6.52 1.06
N THR A 136 19.87 7.62 1.07
CA THR A 136 21.05 7.78 0.21
C THR A 136 22.35 7.35 0.86
N GLY A 137 22.34 7.01 2.16
CA GLY A 137 23.54 6.71 2.93
C GLY A 137 24.50 7.90 3.06
N ARG A 138 24.03 9.13 2.79
CA ARG A 138 24.86 10.35 2.81
C ARG A 138 24.62 11.11 4.11
N ASP A 139 25.30 10.71 5.18
CA ASP A 139 25.22 11.41 6.48
C ASP A 139 26.29 12.49 6.61
N SER A 140 26.12 13.61 5.87
CA SER A 140 27.00 14.77 5.96
C SER A 140 26.20 16.09 6.07
N ALA A 141 26.80 17.10 6.70
CA ALA A 141 26.19 18.42 6.82
C ALA A 141 25.92 19.05 5.44
N ASP A 142 26.80 18.80 4.46
CA ASP A 142 26.63 19.33 3.11
C ASP A 142 25.50 18.63 2.34
N ALA A 143 25.38 17.31 2.48
CA ALA A 143 24.24 16.57 1.91
C ALA A 143 22.92 17.03 2.54
N ALA A 144 22.92 17.26 3.86
CA ALA A 144 21.75 17.80 4.56
C ALA A 144 21.38 19.19 4.03
N ALA A 145 22.36 20.06 3.77
CA ALA A 145 22.12 21.39 3.20
C ALA A 145 21.56 21.31 1.77
N VAL A 146 22.04 20.37 0.94
CA VAL A 146 21.48 20.12 -0.40
C VAL A 146 20.01 19.72 -0.30
N PHE A 147 19.68 18.70 0.52
CA PHE A 147 18.29 18.28 0.68
C PHE A 147 17.41 19.40 1.27
N GLN A 148 17.88 20.12 2.29
CA GLN A 148 17.13 21.25 2.86
C GLN A 148 16.81 22.32 1.80
N ARG A 149 17.77 22.65 0.95
CA ARG A 149 17.60 23.65 -0.11
C ARG A 149 16.67 23.15 -1.22
N MET A 150 16.94 21.96 -1.74
CA MET A 150 16.22 21.41 -2.90
C MET A 150 14.78 21.02 -2.54
N LEU A 151 14.56 20.53 -1.32
CA LEU A 151 13.27 20.02 -0.87
C LEU A 151 12.50 21.03 0.00
N ALA A 152 12.99 22.28 0.07
CA ALA A 152 12.36 23.37 0.78
C ALA A 152 10.89 23.52 0.36
N GLY A 153 10.02 23.74 1.34
CA GLY A 153 8.57 23.84 1.12
C GLY A 153 7.87 22.49 0.91
N GLY A 154 8.55 21.36 1.11
CA GLY A 154 7.95 20.03 0.97
C GLY A 154 7.78 19.62 -0.50
N LYS A 155 8.78 19.95 -1.32
CA LYS A 155 8.84 19.52 -2.73
C LYS A 155 8.95 18.01 -2.84
N TRP A 156 8.48 17.51 -3.97
CA TRP A 156 8.53 16.11 -4.39
C TRP A 156 9.76 15.88 -5.25
N VAL A 157 10.44 14.77 -5.04
CA VAL A 157 11.49 14.27 -5.93
C VAL A 157 10.83 13.35 -6.95
N LYS A 158 10.95 13.69 -8.23
CA LYS A 158 10.47 12.88 -9.34
C LYS A 158 11.59 12.01 -9.87
N GLY A 159 11.33 10.73 -10.07
CA GLY A 159 12.28 9.81 -10.67
C GLY A 159 11.61 8.55 -11.19
N LYS A 160 12.44 7.70 -11.79
CA LYS A 160 12.10 6.30 -12.04
C LYS A 160 12.86 5.47 -11.04
N PHE A 161 12.37 5.41 -9.81
CA PHE A 161 12.93 4.50 -8.82
C PHE A 161 12.40 3.12 -9.20
N ALA A 162 13.30 2.19 -9.47
CA ALA A 162 12.91 0.89 -9.95
C ALA A 162 12.17 0.15 -8.84
N ASP A 163 10.86 -0.08 -9.01
CA ASP A 163 10.14 -1.20 -8.43
C ASP A 163 8.78 -1.36 -9.15
N ASP A 164 8.78 -2.06 -10.29
CA ASP A 164 7.55 -2.45 -11.00
C ASP A 164 6.70 -3.46 -10.20
N ASP A 165 7.13 -3.85 -8.99
CA ASP A 165 6.41 -4.74 -8.09
C ASP A 165 5.40 -3.95 -7.24
N ASN A 166 4.40 -3.39 -7.92
CA ASN A 166 3.18 -2.92 -7.27
C ASN A 166 2.57 -4.09 -6.48
N THR A 167 2.83 -4.15 -5.17
CA THR A 167 2.51 -5.18 -4.15
C THR A 167 1.23 -6.04 -4.26
N PHE A 168 0.28 -5.68 -5.12
CA PHE A 168 -0.91 -6.44 -5.50
C PHE A 168 -0.72 -7.32 -6.76
N SER A 169 0.16 -6.96 -7.71
CA SER A 169 0.50 -7.73 -8.93
C SER A 169 1.40 -8.93 -8.67
N SER A 170 2.31 -8.84 -7.70
CA SER A 170 3.35 -9.86 -7.46
C SER A 170 2.83 -11.27 -7.15
N LEU A 171 1.61 -11.42 -6.63
CA LEU A 171 0.96 -12.74 -6.46
C LEU A 171 0.41 -13.27 -7.79
N VAL A 172 -0.17 -12.39 -8.59
CA VAL A 172 -0.86 -12.71 -9.84
C VAL A 172 0.11 -13.21 -10.90
N ASP A 173 1.31 -12.63 -10.93
CA ASP A 173 2.34 -12.98 -11.91
C ASP A 173 3.19 -14.20 -11.50
N SER A 174 2.90 -14.80 -10.34
CA SER A 174 3.64 -15.95 -9.84
C SER A 174 3.20 -17.26 -10.49
N ALA A 175 4.17 -18.07 -10.94
CA ALA A 175 3.91 -19.43 -11.38
C ALA A 175 3.31 -20.27 -10.24
N PRO A 176 2.27 -21.09 -10.48
CA PRO A 176 1.58 -21.85 -9.42
C PRO A 176 2.50 -22.77 -8.60
N GLY A 177 3.61 -23.26 -9.18
CA GLY A 177 4.58 -24.10 -8.46
C GLY A 177 5.40 -23.37 -7.40
N ALA A 178 5.40 -22.04 -7.38
CA ALA A 178 6.08 -21.22 -6.38
C ALA A 178 5.16 -20.81 -5.22
N VAL A 179 3.88 -21.23 -5.25
CA VAL A 179 2.86 -20.84 -4.26
C VAL A 179 2.25 -22.08 -3.60
N THR A 180 2.23 -22.09 -2.27
CA THR A 180 1.60 -23.15 -1.46
C THR A 180 0.29 -22.65 -0.87
N LYS A 181 -0.78 -23.43 -0.99
CA LYS A 181 -2.05 -23.14 -0.33
C LYS A 181 -2.04 -23.67 1.11
N GLY A 182 -2.34 -22.81 2.07
CA GLY A 182 -2.53 -23.21 3.47
C GLY A 182 -3.98 -23.58 3.80
N ALA A 183 -4.20 -23.99 5.06
CA ALA A 183 -5.54 -24.27 5.56
C ALA A 183 -6.38 -22.98 5.67
N PRO A 184 -7.71 -23.05 5.45
CA PRO A 184 -8.59 -21.90 5.67
C PRO A 184 -8.41 -21.30 7.07
N THR A 185 -8.41 -19.97 7.14
CA THR A 185 -8.14 -19.21 8.37
C THR A 185 -8.93 -17.92 8.41
N THR A 186 -8.87 -17.21 9.53
CA THR A 186 -9.43 -15.87 9.67
C THR A 186 -8.33 -14.82 9.53
N PHE A 187 -8.49 -13.86 8.62
CA PHE A 187 -7.62 -12.70 8.50
C PHE A 187 -8.45 -11.42 8.69
N LYS A 188 -8.12 -10.64 9.72
CA LYS A 188 -8.81 -9.39 10.11
C LYS A 188 -10.34 -9.50 10.09
N GLY A 189 -10.87 -10.62 10.57
CA GLY A 189 -12.32 -10.86 10.69
C GLY A 189 -12.99 -11.47 9.45
N SER A 190 -12.27 -11.68 8.35
CA SER A 190 -12.77 -12.38 7.16
C SER A 190 -12.26 -13.82 7.09
N GLN A 191 -13.10 -14.76 6.66
CA GLN A 191 -12.65 -16.11 6.33
C GLN A 191 -11.86 -16.08 5.03
N THR A 192 -10.66 -16.67 5.04
CA THR A 192 -9.70 -16.60 3.93
C THR A 192 -8.98 -17.92 3.71
N VAL A 193 -8.46 -18.10 2.51
CA VAL A 193 -7.52 -19.14 2.12
C VAL A 193 -6.15 -18.48 1.93
N PRO A 194 -5.14 -18.81 2.77
CA PRO A 194 -3.81 -18.24 2.65
C PRO A 194 -3.04 -18.88 1.50
N LEU A 195 -2.41 -18.05 0.68
CA LEU A 195 -1.51 -18.44 -0.41
C LEU A 195 -0.10 -17.93 -0.09
N VAL A 196 0.83 -18.86 0.11
CA VAL A 196 2.18 -18.58 0.62
C VAL A 196 3.20 -18.71 -0.49
N LYS A 197 4.03 -17.68 -0.68
CA LYS A 197 5.18 -17.67 -1.58
C LYS A 197 6.43 -17.40 -0.77
N THR A 198 7.50 -18.15 -1.01
CA THR A 198 8.81 -17.90 -0.40
C THR A 198 9.81 -17.60 -1.50
N ASN A 199 10.52 -16.47 -1.41
CA ASN A 199 11.57 -16.13 -2.36
C ASN A 199 12.89 -16.85 -2.05
N ALA A 200 13.89 -16.72 -2.91
CA ALA A 200 15.21 -17.36 -2.74
C ALA A 200 15.97 -16.90 -1.47
N GLU A 201 15.60 -15.74 -0.92
CA GLU A 201 16.19 -15.15 0.28
C GLU A 201 15.48 -15.60 1.58
N GLY A 202 14.46 -16.46 1.47
CA GLY A 202 13.68 -16.94 2.59
C GLY A 202 12.61 -15.96 3.10
N VAL A 203 12.32 -14.90 2.34
CA VAL A 203 11.19 -14.00 2.62
C VAL A 203 9.89 -14.73 2.24
N GLU A 204 9.05 -14.94 3.23
CA GLU A 204 7.72 -15.50 3.09
C GLU A 204 6.69 -14.37 2.92
N GLN A 205 5.92 -14.43 1.85
CA GLN A 205 4.75 -13.59 1.61
C GLN A 205 3.49 -14.46 1.65
N THR A 206 2.56 -14.14 2.54
CA THR A 206 1.24 -14.79 2.58
C THR A 206 0.19 -13.82 2.07
N TYR A 207 -0.58 -14.22 1.08
CA TYR A 207 -1.72 -13.47 0.55
C TYR A 207 -3.01 -14.12 1.01
N TYR A 208 -3.94 -13.34 1.53
CA TYR A 208 -5.19 -13.83 2.10
C TYR A 208 -6.32 -13.63 1.10
N VAL A 209 -6.79 -14.72 0.49
CA VAL A 209 -7.87 -14.72 -0.51
C VAL A 209 -9.19 -15.05 0.17
N LEU A 210 -10.30 -14.36 -0.16
CA LEU A 210 -11.62 -14.65 0.43
C LEU A 210 -12.01 -16.14 0.26
N ALA A 211 -12.45 -16.76 1.36
CA ALA A 211 -12.85 -18.17 1.37
C ALA A 211 -14.22 -18.42 0.70
N GLN A 212 -15.04 -17.38 0.55
CA GLN A 212 -16.39 -17.45 -0.01
C GLN A 212 -16.62 -16.31 -1.00
N GLY A 213 -17.43 -16.56 -2.03
CA GLY A 213 -17.75 -15.60 -3.08
C GLY A 213 -16.59 -15.36 -4.04
N VAL A 214 -16.50 -14.14 -4.57
CA VAL A 214 -15.42 -13.74 -5.49
C VAL A 214 -14.07 -13.84 -4.77
N PRO A 215 -13.07 -14.59 -5.30
CA PRO A 215 -11.80 -14.87 -4.62
C PRO A 215 -10.85 -13.67 -4.62
N LEU A 216 -11.24 -12.57 -3.98
CA LEU A 216 -10.43 -11.37 -3.89
C LEU A 216 -9.30 -11.52 -2.85
N VAL A 217 -8.11 -11.00 -3.15
CA VAL A 217 -7.07 -10.80 -2.14
C VAL A 217 -7.47 -9.65 -1.22
N VAL A 218 -7.60 -9.91 0.07
CA VAL A 218 -8.01 -8.92 1.10
C VAL A 218 -6.89 -8.55 2.06
N GLY A 219 -5.73 -9.15 1.90
CA GLY A 219 -4.53 -8.72 2.62
C GLY A 219 -3.29 -9.50 2.23
N ARG A 220 -2.18 -9.04 2.77
CA ARG A 220 -0.87 -9.66 2.64
C ARG A 220 -0.13 -9.58 3.97
N SER A 221 0.62 -10.60 4.32
CA SER A 221 1.68 -10.52 5.32
C SER A 221 3.02 -10.87 4.69
N THR A 222 4.09 -10.31 5.23
CA THR A 222 5.46 -10.59 4.81
C THR A 222 6.32 -10.81 6.02
N SER A 223 7.17 -11.83 5.98
CA SER A 223 8.11 -12.10 7.06
C SER A 223 9.32 -12.87 6.60
N LYS A 224 10.39 -12.84 7.38
CA LYS A 224 11.58 -13.67 7.12
C LYS A 224 12.07 -14.29 8.42
N PRO A 225 12.10 -15.64 8.51
CA PRO A 225 12.60 -16.32 9.71
C PRO A 225 14.01 -15.86 10.09
N GLY A 226 14.24 -15.69 11.40
CA GLY A 226 15.55 -15.24 11.91
C GLY A 226 15.83 -13.75 11.78
N THR A 227 14.88 -12.94 11.29
CA THR A 227 15.00 -11.48 11.20
C THR A 227 13.86 -10.76 11.93
N ALA A 228 13.96 -9.44 12.05
CA ALA A 228 12.88 -8.61 12.57
C ALA A 228 11.70 -8.48 11.59
N LEU A 229 11.90 -8.74 10.29
CA LEU A 229 10.93 -8.45 9.24
C LEU A 229 9.57 -9.13 9.51
N ARG A 230 8.55 -8.28 9.73
CA ARG A 230 7.14 -8.65 9.90
C ARG A 230 6.28 -7.49 9.44
N THR A 231 5.59 -7.63 8.32
CA THR A 231 4.63 -6.63 7.87
C THR A 231 3.28 -7.26 7.56
N GLU A 232 2.22 -6.51 7.77
CA GLU A 232 0.86 -6.85 7.38
C GLU A 232 0.27 -5.71 6.58
N THR A 233 -0.56 -6.02 5.60
CA THR A 233 -1.30 -5.07 4.78
C THR A 233 -2.72 -5.60 4.60
N VAL A 234 -3.70 -4.74 4.78
CA VAL A 234 -5.12 -5.02 4.58
C VAL A 234 -5.58 -4.26 3.35
N TYR A 235 -6.39 -4.91 2.50
CA TYR A 235 -6.92 -4.33 1.28
C TYR A 235 -8.44 -4.24 1.35
N GLU A 236 -8.98 -3.12 0.88
CA GLU A 236 -10.41 -2.85 0.82
C GLU A 236 -10.78 -2.36 -0.57
N LYS A 237 -11.90 -2.83 -1.13
CA LYS A 237 -12.44 -2.27 -2.36
C LYS A 237 -12.79 -0.80 -2.12
N ALA A 238 -12.44 0.06 -3.08
CA ALA A 238 -12.73 1.47 -3.05
C ALA A 238 -13.42 1.90 -4.36
N GLY A 239 -14.36 2.85 -4.26
CA GLY A 239 -15.08 3.36 -5.44
C GLY A 239 -14.18 4.19 -6.36
N ALA A 240 -13.57 5.25 -5.82
CA ALA A 240 -12.63 6.10 -6.57
C ALA A 240 -11.42 6.43 -5.70
N CYS A 241 -10.22 6.40 -6.30
CA CYS A 241 -9.05 7.06 -5.73
C CYS A 241 -8.60 8.23 -6.60
N ALA A 242 -8.46 9.40 -5.97
CA ALA A 242 -7.86 10.57 -6.59
C ALA A 242 -6.33 10.46 -6.47
N VAL A 243 -5.72 9.82 -7.48
CA VAL A 243 -4.27 9.86 -7.68
C VAL A 243 -3.97 10.89 -8.76
N SER A 244 -3.11 11.84 -8.45
CA SER A 244 -2.67 12.91 -9.34
C SER A 244 -1.21 13.22 -9.08
N ALA A 245 -0.47 13.51 -10.16
CA ALA A 245 0.89 14.03 -10.03
C ALA A 245 0.91 15.32 -9.19
N PRO A 246 2.00 15.57 -8.43
CA PRO A 246 2.20 16.84 -7.77
C PRO A 246 2.24 18.02 -8.77
N PRO A 247 1.93 19.25 -8.32
CA PRO A 247 2.11 20.44 -9.14
C PRO A 247 3.55 20.57 -9.67
N PRO A 248 3.78 20.96 -10.94
CA PRO A 248 5.13 21.01 -11.51
C PRO A 248 6.13 21.90 -10.76
N ASP A 249 5.65 22.99 -10.16
CA ASP A 249 6.45 23.91 -9.34
C ASP A 249 6.85 23.32 -7.96
N MET A 250 6.19 22.23 -7.57
CA MET A 250 6.48 21.45 -6.36
C MET A 250 7.35 20.22 -6.64
N VAL A 251 7.88 20.06 -7.85
CA VAL A 251 8.70 18.91 -8.24
C VAL A 251 10.17 19.30 -8.46
N VAL A 252 11.07 18.40 -8.11
CA VAL A 252 12.50 18.41 -8.42
C VAL A 252 12.87 17.07 -9.03
N ASP A 253 13.68 17.04 -10.08
CA ASP A 253 14.15 15.76 -10.65
C ASP A 253 15.22 15.10 -9.77
N ALA A 254 15.12 13.78 -9.62
CA ALA A 254 16.08 12.96 -8.86
C ALA A 254 17.51 13.12 -9.40
N GLU A 255 17.69 13.16 -10.72
CA GLU A 255 18.99 13.39 -11.36
C GLU A 255 19.62 14.73 -10.95
N GLU A 256 18.79 15.76 -10.77
CA GLU A 256 19.27 17.06 -10.29
C GLU A 256 19.70 16.99 -8.83
N VAL A 257 18.94 16.29 -7.99
CA VAL A 257 19.31 16.06 -6.59
C VAL A 257 20.66 15.34 -6.51
N ASP A 258 20.83 14.25 -7.27
CA ASP A 258 22.06 13.47 -7.30
C ASP A 258 23.27 14.31 -7.76
N ARG A 259 23.11 15.08 -8.84
CA ARG A 259 24.16 15.99 -9.34
C ARG A 259 24.59 17.02 -8.29
N GLN A 260 23.66 17.57 -7.53
CA GLN A 260 23.96 18.51 -6.45
C GLN A 260 24.70 17.83 -5.29
N LEU A 261 24.31 16.60 -4.96
CA LEU A 261 24.97 15.80 -3.92
C LEU A 261 26.39 15.40 -4.31
N GLU A 262 26.67 15.11 -5.58
CA GLU A 262 28.02 14.83 -6.09
C GLU A 262 28.95 16.05 -5.99
N THR A 263 28.42 17.25 -6.22
CA THR A 263 29.19 18.51 -6.16
C THR A 263 29.74 18.79 -4.76
N VAL A 264 29.06 18.31 -3.72
CA VAL A 264 29.46 18.51 -2.31
C VAL A 264 30.19 17.29 -1.71
N ALA A 265 30.33 16.21 -2.46
CA ALA A 265 31.02 15.00 -2.02
C ALA A 265 32.51 14.95 -2.45
N GLY A 266 32.93 15.84 -3.36
CA GLY A 266 34.31 16.00 -3.82
C GLY A 266 35.05 17.10 -3.08
#